data_AF-A0AAQ4F6J1-F1
#
_entry.id   AF-A0AAQ4F6J1-F1
#
_cell.length_a   1.000
_cell.length_b   1.000
_cell.length_c   1.000
_cell.angle_alpha   90.00
_cell.angle_beta   90.00
_cell.angle_gamma   90.00
#
_symmetry.space_group_name_H-M   'P 1'
#
loop_
_entity.id
_entity.type
_entity.pdbx_description
1 polymer ?
#
loop_
_entity_poly.entity_id
_entity_poly.type
_entity_poly.pdbx_seq_one_letter_code
_entity_poly.pdbx_strand_id
1 'polypeptide(L)'
;MASRTPLLVAARFRRALQFYRGPDVAQEFEAMHQAVTMAANAESSLTVAELMRPWVYKPFLCTLGALFLQQFSGIVVMLFYTQDIFAAAGTSLSAADSAIIVGAAQVLFVGLATRLTDRLGRRPLLLFSLAVSSISLIILGCFYHFKRTLGPSFVHSYGWLPLFSLCLYFLGFSVGLSPLPSILMGEMLPLRVKGLATSMLICFYFACGTIIAKEYNDMLSAFGEDGVYWFFASFMVVGFLVVAAFLPETKGKTLEEIEEMFGAGSRLVEAEE
;
A
#
# COMPACT_ATOMS: atom_id res chain seq x y z
N MET A 1 6.71 -18.04 40.50
CA MET A 1 5.33 -17.77 40.01
C MET A 1 5.26 -17.55 38.48
N ALA A 2 6.34 -17.77 37.71
CA ALA A 2 6.44 -17.44 36.28
C ALA A 2 6.28 -18.62 35.29
N SER A 3 6.00 -19.85 35.78
CA SER A 3 6.03 -21.06 34.93
C SER A 3 4.66 -21.51 34.37
N ARG A 4 3.54 -20.89 34.79
CA ARG A 4 2.18 -21.29 34.35
C ARG A 4 1.62 -20.48 33.17
N THR A 5 2.20 -19.34 32.89
CA THR A 5 1.80 -18.42 31.81
C THR A 5 1.86 -19.03 30.40
N PRO A 6 2.94 -19.72 29.97
CA PRO A 6 3.04 -20.20 28.59
C PRO A 6 2.05 -21.32 28.26
N LEU A 7 1.80 -22.26 29.18
CA LEU A 7 0.83 -23.34 28.99
C LEU A 7 -0.62 -22.82 28.88
N LEU A 8 -0.93 -21.76 29.63
CA LEU A 8 -2.26 -21.16 29.64
C LEU A 8 -2.52 -20.35 28.36
N VAL A 9 -1.48 -19.71 27.82
CA VAL A 9 -1.52 -19.04 26.51
C VAL A 9 -1.70 -20.05 25.38
N ALA A 10 -0.94 -21.15 25.38
CA ALA A 10 -1.07 -22.22 24.38
C ALA A 10 -2.47 -22.86 24.40
N ALA A 11 -3.03 -23.12 25.59
CA ALA A 11 -4.38 -23.66 25.73
C ALA A 11 -5.47 -22.69 25.24
N ARG A 12 -5.30 -21.38 25.48
CA ARG A 12 -6.20 -20.34 24.95
C ARG A 12 -6.10 -20.22 23.44
N PHE A 13 -4.89 -20.28 22.88
CA PHE A 13 -4.66 -20.27 21.44
C PHE A 13 -5.34 -21.46 20.76
N ARG A 14 -5.17 -22.67 21.31
CA ARG A 14 -5.83 -23.88 20.79
C ARG A 14 -7.36 -23.78 20.79
N ARG A 15 -7.94 -23.26 21.88
CA ARG A 15 -9.40 -23.04 21.98
C ARG A 15 -9.90 -22.01 20.98
N ALA A 16 -9.16 -20.92 20.77
CA ALA A 16 -9.51 -19.92 19.75
C ALA A 16 -9.42 -20.51 18.34
N LEU A 17 -8.37 -21.28 18.05
CA LEU A 17 -8.22 -22.00 16.79
C LEU A 17 -9.43 -22.93 16.52
N GLN A 18 -9.82 -23.71 17.53
CA GLN A 18 -10.97 -24.61 17.45
C GLN A 18 -12.30 -23.88 17.21
N PHE A 19 -12.44 -22.68 17.78
CA PHE A 19 -13.61 -21.84 17.58
C PHE A 19 -13.73 -21.32 16.14
N TYR A 20 -12.63 -20.84 15.54
CA TYR A 20 -12.66 -20.25 14.20
C TYR A 20 -12.53 -21.27 13.04
N ARG A 21 -11.84 -22.39 13.25
CA ARG A 21 -11.50 -23.37 12.19
C ARG A 21 -12.19 -24.73 12.33
N GLY A 22 -12.82 -25.03 13.48
CA GLY A 22 -13.50 -26.30 13.75
C GLY A 22 -12.69 -27.26 14.63
N PRO A 23 -13.11 -28.52 14.82
CA PRO A 23 -12.53 -29.42 15.82
C PRO A 23 -11.15 -30.00 15.44
N ASP A 24 -10.83 -30.13 14.14
CA ASP A 24 -9.63 -30.81 13.65
C ASP A 24 -8.48 -29.82 13.36
N VAL A 25 -7.91 -29.26 14.43
CA VAL A 25 -6.87 -28.20 14.34
C VAL A 25 -5.56 -28.62 14.98
N ALA A 26 -5.42 -29.90 15.35
CA ALA A 26 -4.26 -30.39 16.09
C ALA A 26 -2.96 -30.26 15.26
N GLN A 27 -3.01 -30.65 13.99
CA GLN A 27 -1.86 -30.55 13.08
C GLN A 27 -1.49 -29.11 12.75
N GLU A 28 -2.49 -28.25 12.52
CA GLU A 28 -2.28 -26.83 12.23
C GLU A 28 -1.76 -26.06 13.46
N PHE A 29 -2.26 -26.40 14.66
CA PHE A 29 -1.76 -25.86 15.92
C PHE A 29 -0.29 -26.22 16.13
N GLU A 30 0.08 -27.48 15.90
CA GLU A 30 1.46 -27.94 16.07
C GLU A 30 2.40 -27.24 15.08
N ALA A 31 2.00 -27.13 13.80
CA ALA A 31 2.76 -26.41 12.79
C ALA A 31 2.94 -24.92 13.13
N MET A 32 1.87 -24.22 13.57
CA MET A 32 1.97 -22.83 14.00
C MET A 32 2.82 -22.66 15.27
N HIS A 33 2.68 -23.57 16.23
CA HIS A 33 3.44 -23.53 17.47
C HIS A 33 4.94 -23.73 17.21
N GLN A 34 5.30 -24.66 16.33
CA GLN A 34 6.67 -24.86 15.89
C GLN A 34 7.21 -23.63 15.14
N ALA A 35 6.46 -23.06 14.20
CA ALA A 35 6.86 -21.85 13.47
C ALA A 35 7.13 -20.65 14.41
N VAL A 36 6.26 -20.42 15.40
CA VAL A 36 6.43 -19.35 16.39
C VAL A 36 7.63 -19.62 17.31
N THR A 37 7.82 -20.86 17.75
CA THR A 37 8.93 -21.22 18.65
C THR A 37 10.27 -21.12 17.93
N MET A 38 10.32 -21.52 16.65
CA MET A 38 11.48 -21.32 15.79
C MET A 38 11.78 -19.83 15.57
N ALA A 39 10.76 -19.00 15.34
CA ALA A 39 10.93 -17.55 15.20
C ALA A 39 11.42 -16.90 16.50
N ALA A 40 10.87 -17.28 17.66
CA ALA A 40 11.26 -16.74 18.96
C ALA A 40 12.71 -17.10 19.33
N ASN A 41 13.13 -18.34 19.06
CA ASN A 41 14.52 -18.76 19.26
C ASN A 41 15.46 -18.03 18.29
N ALA A 42 15.00 -17.75 17.08
CA ALA A 42 15.78 -17.05 16.08
C ALA A 42 15.92 -15.53 16.35
N GLU A 43 14.91 -14.88 16.93
CA GLU A 43 14.95 -13.48 17.38
C GLU A 43 16.12 -13.21 18.35
N SER A 44 16.44 -14.18 19.21
CA SER A 44 17.57 -14.07 20.16
C SER A 44 18.96 -14.04 19.51
N SER A 45 19.06 -14.35 18.21
CA SER A 45 20.30 -14.47 17.44
C SER A 45 20.41 -13.49 16.25
N LEU A 46 19.46 -12.55 16.12
CA LEU A 46 19.36 -11.66 14.97
C LEU A 46 20.59 -10.76 14.86
N THR A 47 21.46 -11.08 13.90
CA THR A 47 22.59 -10.24 13.53
C THR A 47 22.16 -9.38 12.34
N VAL A 48 22.47 -8.08 12.33
CA VAL A 48 22.16 -7.16 11.21
C VAL A 48 22.69 -7.70 9.87
N ALA A 49 23.71 -8.55 9.88
CA ALA A 49 24.23 -9.27 8.72
C ALA A 49 23.21 -10.24 8.06
N GLU A 50 22.22 -10.75 8.79
CA GLU A 50 21.17 -11.60 8.22
C GLU A 50 20.23 -10.82 7.30
N LEU A 51 20.05 -9.51 7.50
CA LEU A 51 19.28 -8.64 6.60
C LEU A 51 19.91 -8.51 5.22
N MET A 52 21.24 -8.68 5.11
CA MET A 52 21.96 -8.58 3.84
C MET A 52 21.90 -9.86 3.01
N ARG A 53 21.17 -10.88 3.46
CA ARG A 53 21.03 -12.13 2.74
C ARG A 53 20.06 -11.99 1.57
N PRO A 54 20.33 -12.60 0.39
CA PRO A 54 19.49 -12.47 -0.80
C PRO A 54 18.01 -12.81 -0.63
N TRP A 55 17.68 -13.78 0.21
CA TRP A 55 16.30 -14.16 0.52
C TRP A 55 15.59 -13.15 1.42
N VAL A 56 16.31 -12.22 2.06
CA VAL A 56 15.72 -11.14 2.89
C VAL A 56 15.66 -9.83 2.13
N TYR A 57 16.78 -9.38 1.55
CA TYR A 57 16.82 -8.04 0.96
C TYR A 57 16.01 -7.93 -0.33
N LYS A 58 15.88 -8.99 -1.15
CA LYS A 58 15.09 -8.94 -2.39
C LYS A 58 13.59 -8.73 -2.11
N PRO A 59 12.93 -9.55 -1.26
CA PRO A 59 11.55 -9.27 -0.85
C PRO A 59 11.39 -7.92 -0.15
N PHE A 60 12.35 -7.56 0.72
CA PHE A 60 12.34 -6.28 1.41
C PHE A 60 12.35 -5.10 0.44
N LEU A 61 13.22 -5.10 -0.58
CA LEU A 61 13.30 -4.04 -1.58
C LEU A 61 12.03 -3.98 -2.45
N CYS A 62 11.42 -5.13 -2.77
CA CYS A 62 10.16 -5.16 -3.50
C CYS A 62 9.03 -4.47 -2.69
N THR A 63 8.89 -4.83 -1.42
CA THR A 63 7.91 -4.21 -0.52
C THR A 63 8.22 -2.73 -0.26
N LEU A 64 9.49 -2.37 -0.11
CA LEU A 64 9.95 -0.98 0.02
C LEU A 64 9.53 -0.15 -1.20
N GLY A 65 9.74 -0.69 -2.41
CA GLY A 65 9.32 -0.05 -3.66
C GLY A 65 7.80 0.13 -3.76
N ALA A 66 7.02 -0.86 -3.33
CA ALA A 66 5.56 -0.77 -3.30
C ALA A 66 5.07 0.32 -2.31
N LEU A 67 5.65 0.39 -1.10
CA LEU A 67 5.35 1.42 -0.11
C LEU A 67 5.80 2.82 -0.57
N PHE A 68 6.94 2.90 -1.26
CA PHE A 68 7.39 4.13 -1.89
C PHE A 68 6.39 4.64 -2.92
N LEU A 69 5.95 3.78 -3.85
CA LEU A 69 4.93 4.14 -4.84
C LEU A 69 3.61 4.54 -4.17
N GLN A 70 3.22 3.87 -3.07
CA GLN A 70 2.03 4.24 -2.31
C GLN A 70 2.13 5.66 -1.73
N GLN A 71 3.25 6.04 -1.12
CA GLN A 71 3.45 7.39 -0.58
C GLN A 71 3.54 8.45 -1.69
N PHE A 72 4.32 8.17 -2.72
CA PHE A 72 4.50 9.07 -3.87
C PHE A 72 3.29 9.13 -4.81
N SER A 73 2.20 8.41 -4.50
CA SER A 73 0.90 8.63 -5.13
C SER A 73 0.24 9.94 -4.69
N GLY A 74 0.83 10.64 -3.72
CA GLY A 74 0.29 11.87 -3.16
C GLY A 74 -0.83 11.65 -2.15
N ILE A 75 -1.04 10.42 -1.66
CA ILE A 75 -2.15 10.09 -0.74
C ILE A 75 -2.16 10.97 0.51
N VAL A 76 -1.00 11.29 1.07
CA VAL A 76 -0.87 12.19 2.21
C VAL A 76 -1.40 13.57 1.88
N VAL A 77 -1.05 14.12 0.71
CA VAL A 77 -1.58 15.40 0.23
C VAL A 77 -3.09 15.33 0.05
N MET A 78 -3.57 14.30 -0.63
CA MET A 78 -5.00 14.10 -0.94
C MET A 78 -5.86 13.81 0.29
N LEU A 79 -5.27 13.47 1.44
CA LEU A 79 -5.99 13.26 2.70
C LEU A 79 -5.97 14.50 3.59
N PHE A 80 -4.79 15.11 3.78
CA PHE A 80 -4.63 16.23 4.71
C PHE A 80 -5.05 17.57 4.12
N TYR A 81 -4.84 17.77 2.82
CA TYR A 81 -5.08 19.05 2.15
C TYR A 81 -6.37 19.08 1.34
N THR A 82 -7.23 18.06 1.41
CA THR A 82 -8.49 17.97 0.64
C THR A 82 -9.31 19.26 0.67
N GLN A 83 -9.48 19.85 1.86
CA GLN A 83 -10.22 21.10 2.00
C GLN A 83 -9.49 22.27 1.33
N ASP A 84 -8.18 22.36 1.47
CA ASP A 84 -7.37 23.40 0.82
C ASP A 84 -7.43 23.27 -0.71
N ILE A 85 -7.40 22.04 -1.23
CA ILE A 85 -7.59 21.75 -2.67
C ILE A 85 -8.94 22.32 -3.12
N PHE A 86 -10.05 21.97 -2.46
CA PHE A 86 -11.36 22.48 -2.85
C PHE A 86 -11.53 23.99 -2.63
N ALA A 87 -10.96 24.54 -1.56
CA ALA A 87 -10.98 25.98 -1.29
C ALA A 87 -10.24 26.73 -2.40
N ALA A 88 -9.07 26.24 -2.81
CA ALA A 88 -8.32 26.75 -3.94
C ALA A 88 -9.09 26.61 -5.25
N ALA A 89 -9.84 25.52 -5.46
CA ALA A 89 -10.62 25.33 -6.69
C ALA A 89 -11.72 26.40 -6.87
N GLY A 90 -12.18 27.03 -5.79
CA GLY A 90 -13.14 28.15 -5.83
C GLY A 90 -14.49 27.76 -6.42
N THR A 91 -14.91 26.51 -6.23
CA THR A 91 -16.15 25.96 -6.78
C THR A 91 -17.36 26.47 -5.97
N SER A 92 -18.58 26.27 -6.50
CA SER A 92 -19.81 26.70 -5.82
C SER A 92 -20.12 25.89 -4.55
N LEU A 93 -19.56 24.68 -4.44
CA LEU A 93 -19.74 23.82 -3.28
C LEU A 93 -18.70 24.19 -2.22
N SER A 94 -19.08 24.21 -0.94
CA SER A 94 -18.10 24.49 0.11
C SER A 94 -17.00 23.43 0.14
N ALA A 95 -15.79 23.84 0.51
CA ALA A 95 -14.66 22.92 0.65
C ALA A 95 -14.93 21.82 1.69
N ALA A 96 -15.67 22.16 2.74
CA ALA A 96 -16.08 21.22 3.79
C ALA A 96 -17.05 20.16 3.25
N ASP A 97 -18.11 20.58 2.53
CA ASP A 97 -19.08 19.65 1.96
C ASP A 97 -18.42 18.73 0.93
N SER A 98 -17.53 19.29 0.09
CA SER A 98 -16.75 18.52 -0.89
C SER A 98 -15.89 17.45 -0.20
N ALA A 99 -15.20 17.81 0.89
CA ALA A 99 -14.39 16.86 1.65
C ALA A 99 -15.23 15.76 2.32
N ILE A 100 -16.42 16.09 2.83
CA ILE A 100 -17.37 15.10 3.40
C ILE A 100 -17.82 14.11 2.32
N ILE A 101 -18.17 14.60 1.12
CA ILE A 101 -18.57 13.76 0.00
C ILE A 101 -17.44 12.80 -0.39
N VAL A 102 -16.21 13.32 -0.52
CA VAL A 102 -15.02 12.50 -0.84
C VAL A 102 -14.78 11.44 0.24
N GLY A 103 -14.86 11.81 1.53
CA GLY A 103 -14.70 10.86 2.63
C GLY A 103 -15.77 9.77 2.65
N ALA A 104 -17.04 10.13 2.40
CA ALA A 104 -18.12 9.14 2.27
C ALA A 104 -17.90 8.21 1.07
N ALA A 105 -17.49 8.76 -0.08
CA ALA A 105 -17.16 7.97 -1.26
C ALA A 105 -15.99 7.02 -0.99
N GLN A 106 -14.95 7.47 -0.28
CA GLN A 106 -13.82 6.64 0.11
C GLN A 106 -14.25 5.43 0.94
N VAL A 107 -15.13 5.61 1.95
CA VAL A 107 -15.65 4.50 2.76
C VAL A 107 -16.39 3.48 1.89
N LEU A 108 -17.22 3.96 0.95
CA LEU A 108 -17.93 3.09 0.02
C LEU A 108 -16.96 2.34 -0.92
N PHE A 109 -15.97 3.02 -1.47
CA PHE A 109 -15.00 2.45 -2.39
C PHE A 109 -14.10 1.41 -1.71
N VAL A 110 -13.70 1.63 -0.46
CA VAL A 110 -12.97 0.61 0.32
C VAL A 110 -13.84 -0.64 0.51
N GLY A 111 -15.13 -0.49 0.84
CA GLY A 111 -16.05 -1.61 0.98
C GLY A 111 -16.21 -2.42 -0.31
N LEU A 112 -16.28 -1.74 -1.47
CA LEU A 112 -16.32 -2.38 -2.78
C LEU A 112 -14.98 -3.03 -3.15
N ALA A 113 -13.87 -2.34 -2.88
CA ALA A 113 -12.52 -2.81 -3.14
C ALA A 113 -12.23 -4.11 -2.43
N THR A 114 -12.58 -4.25 -1.14
CA THR A 114 -12.36 -5.49 -0.37
C THR A 114 -12.96 -6.71 -1.06
N ARG A 115 -14.17 -6.60 -1.63
CA ARG A 115 -14.81 -7.71 -2.36
C ARG A 115 -14.12 -8.01 -3.69
N LEU A 116 -13.55 -7.00 -4.33
CA LEU A 116 -12.88 -7.12 -5.63
C LEU A 116 -11.46 -7.68 -5.49
N THR A 117 -10.76 -7.28 -4.42
CA THR A 117 -9.37 -7.67 -4.13
C THR A 117 -9.22 -9.19 -4.00
N ASP A 118 -10.19 -9.87 -3.40
CA ASP A 118 -10.15 -11.33 -3.26
C ASP A 118 -10.38 -12.06 -4.60
N ARG A 119 -11.12 -11.43 -5.53
CA ARG A 119 -11.52 -12.06 -6.80
C ARG A 119 -10.56 -11.80 -7.94
N LEU A 120 -9.91 -10.65 -7.99
CA LEU A 120 -8.93 -10.32 -9.03
C LEU A 120 -7.49 -10.65 -8.59
N GLY A 121 -6.56 -10.73 -9.54
CA GLY A 121 -5.12 -10.88 -9.30
C GLY A 121 -4.53 -9.62 -8.67
N ARG A 122 -3.38 -9.73 -8.00
CA ARG A 122 -2.73 -8.57 -7.35
C ARG A 122 -2.18 -7.61 -8.42
N ARG A 123 -1.50 -8.15 -9.43
CA ARG A 123 -0.91 -7.34 -10.51
C ARG A 123 -1.94 -6.51 -11.29
N PRO A 124 -3.06 -7.06 -11.81
CA PRO A 124 -4.04 -6.28 -12.55
C PRO A 124 -4.74 -5.23 -11.68
N LEU A 125 -4.97 -5.52 -10.39
CA LEU A 125 -5.52 -4.54 -9.45
C LEU A 125 -4.57 -3.36 -9.23
N LEU A 126 -3.27 -3.63 -9.07
CA LEU A 126 -2.27 -2.58 -8.89
C LEU A 126 -2.14 -1.70 -10.15
N LEU A 127 -2.10 -2.33 -11.32
CA LEU A 127 -2.04 -1.62 -12.61
C LEU A 127 -3.29 -0.78 -12.84
N PHE A 128 -4.48 -1.32 -12.56
CA PHE A 128 -5.73 -0.57 -12.63
C PHE A 128 -5.71 0.63 -11.69
N SER A 129 -5.28 0.42 -10.45
CA SER A 129 -5.17 1.47 -9.44
C SER A 129 -4.23 2.59 -9.88
N LEU A 130 -3.01 2.25 -10.33
CA LEU A 130 -2.03 3.20 -10.84
C LEU A 130 -2.56 3.98 -12.05
N ALA A 131 -3.22 3.30 -13.00
CA ALA A 131 -3.79 3.94 -14.18
C ALA A 131 -4.90 4.92 -13.80
N VAL A 132 -5.89 4.49 -13.02
CA VAL A 132 -7.03 5.33 -12.62
C VAL A 132 -6.58 6.52 -11.79
N SER A 133 -5.70 6.31 -10.80
CA SER A 133 -5.17 7.38 -9.96
C SER A 133 -4.25 8.33 -10.75
N SER A 134 -3.50 7.86 -11.74
CA SER A 134 -2.71 8.75 -12.60
C SER A 134 -3.60 9.64 -13.47
N ILE A 135 -4.63 9.06 -14.11
CA ILE A 135 -5.58 9.79 -14.95
C ILE A 135 -6.33 10.83 -14.12
N SER A 136 -6.75 10.48 -12.90
CA SER A 136 -7.46 11.42 -12.03
C SER A 136 -6.60 12.61 -11.63
N LEU A 137 -5.32 12.39 -11.31
CA LEU A 137 -4.38 13.47 -10.99
C LEU A 137 -4.04 14.33 -12.20
N ILE A 138 -3.96 13.75 -13.40
CA ILE A 138 -3.80 14.51 -14.65
C ILE A 138 -5.02 15.41 -14.87
N ILE A 139 -6.24 14.89 -14.70
CA ILE A 139 -7.48 15.66 -14.82
C ILE A 139 -7.50 16.82 -13.81
N LEU A 140 -7.13 16.56 -12.55
CA LEU A 140 -7.07 17.61 -11.52
C LEU A 140 -6.02 18.68 -11.86
N GLY A 141 -4.82 18.29 -12.27
CA GLY A 141 -3.78 19.23 -12.71
C GLY A 141 -4.22 20.06 -13.92
N CYS A 142 -4.88 19.45 -14.90
CA CYS A 142 -5.46 20.14 -16.05
C CYS A 142 -6.53 21.15 -15.63
N PHE A 143 -7.38 20.82 -14.64
CA PHE A 143 -8.37 21.76 -14.12
C PHE A 143 -7.70 23.03 -13.57
N TYR A 144 -6.67 22.88 -12.74
CA TYR A 144 -5.95 24.02 -12.18
C TYR A 144 -5.18 24.82 -13.23
N HIS A 145 -4.64 24.14 -14.24
CA HIS A 145 -4.00 24.79 -15.37
C HIS A 145 -4.99 25.67 -16.14
N PHE A 146 -6.15 25.12 -16.50
CA PHE A 146 -7.19 25.86 -17.22
C PHE A 146 -7.86 26.95 -16.38
N LYS A 147 -8.04 26.72 -15.07
CA LYS A 147 -8.47 27.76 -14.11
C LYS A 147 -7.50 28.95 -14.17
N ARG A 148 -6.19 28.71 -14.19
CA ARG A 148 -5.16 29.74 -14.24
C ARG A 148 -5.15 30.51 -15.57
N THR A 149 -5.39 29.83 -16.71
CA THR A 149 -5.33 30.45 -18.04
C THR A 149 -6.64 31.10 -18.50
N LEU A 150 -7.79 30.48 -18.19
CA LEU A 150 -9.13 30.89 -18.67
C LEU A 150 -9.91 31.69 -17.61
N GLY A 151 -9.46 31.69 -16.36
CA GLY A 151 -10.04 32.48 -15.29
C GLY A 151 -11.39 31.98 -14.77
N PRO A 152 -12.18 32.85 -14.11
CA PRO A 152 -13.36 32.46 -13.32
C PRO A 152 -14.49 31.80 -14.13
N SER A 153 -14.62 32.15 -15.41
CA SER A 153 -15.66 31.59 -16.29
C SER A 153 -15.53 30.07 -16.46
N PHE A 154 -14.30 29.55 -16.47
CA PHE A 154 -14.05 28.11 -16.55
C PHE A 154 -14.51 27.38 -15.28
N VAL A 155 -14.25 27.97 -14.11
CA VAL A 155 -14.63 27.39 -12.81
C VAL A 155 -16.15 27.28 -12.69
N HIS A 156 -16.90 28.25 -13.21
CA HIS A 156 -18.36 28.20 -13.17
C HIS A 156 -18.93 27.02 -13.99
N SER A 157 -18.34 26.71 -15.15
CA SER A 157 -18.79 25.60 -16.00
C SER A 157 -18.25 24.23 -15.57
N TYR A 158 -17.03 24.17 -15.02
CA TYR A 158 -16.32 22.92 -14.74
C TYR A 158 -16.01 22.71 -13.25
N GLY A 159 -16.67 23.42 -12.34
CA GLY A 159 -16.45 23.31 -10.89
C GLY A 159 -16.75 21.94 -10.28
N TRP A 160 -17.43 21.04 -11.02
CA TRP A 160 -17.63 19.65 -10.60
C TRP A 160 -16.40 18.76 -10.81
N LEU A 161 -15.46 19.19 -11.66
CA LEU A 161 -14.33 18.37 -12.12
C LEU A 161 -13.32 18.04 -11.01
N PRO A 162 -12.95 18.96 -10.09
CA PRO A 162 -12.09 18.62 -8.95
C PRO A 162 -12.71 17.53 -8.07
N LEU A 163 -14.01 17.65 -7.76
CA LEU A 163 -14.72 16.67 -6.93
C LEU A 163 -14.74 15.30 -7.59
N PHE A 164 -15.08 15.26 -8.88
CA PHE A 164 -15.05 14.03 -9.67
C PHE A 164 -13.65 13.41 -9.69
N SER A 165 -12.61 14.22 -9.91
CA SER A 165 -11.23 13.73 -9.97
C SER A 165 -10.72 13.18 -8.65
N LEU A 166 -11.00 13.81 -7.49
CA LEU A 166 -10.63 13.24 -6.19
C LEU A 166 -11.42 11.96 -5.89
N CYS A 167 -12.72 11.92 -6.18
CA CYS A 167 -13.50 10.69 -6.04
C CYS A 167 -12.91 9.54 -6.90
N LEU A 168 -12.54 9.84 -8.15
CA LEU A 168 -11.90 8.87 -9.04
C LEU A 168 -10.53 8.42 -8.53
N TYR A 169 -9.74 9.36 -7.98
CA TYR A 169 -8.47 9.06 -7.33
C TYR A 169 -8.64 8.06 -6.18
N PHE A 170 -9.58 8.32 -5.27
CA PHE A 170 -9.84 7.44 -4.13
C PHE A 170 -10.45 6.10 -4.53
N LEU A 171 -11.23 6.04 -5.61
CA LEU A 171 -11.69 4.79 -6.20
C LEU A 171 -10.49 3.94 -6.66
N GLY A 172 -9.60 4.53 -7.46
CA GLY A 172 -8.39 3.86 -7.93
C GLY A 172 -7.51 3.42 -6.77
N PHE A 173 -7.22 4.32 -5.83
CA PHE A 173 -6.34 4.07 -4.70
C PHE A 173 -6.85 2.95 -3.77
N SER A 174 -8.16 2.92 -3.50
CA SER A 174 -8.77 1.93 -2.61
C SER A 174 -8.68 0.50 -3.15
N VAL A 175 -8.73 0.33 -4.46
CA VAL A 175 -8.75 -0.98 -5.12
C VAL A 175 -7.38 -1.66 -5.14
N GLY A 176 -6.28 -0.91 -5.24
CA GLY A 176 -4.94 -1.48 -5.43
C GLY A 176 -3.90 -0.95 -4.45
N LEU A 177 -3.54 0.32 -4.60
CA LEU A 177 -2.44 0.95 -3.85
C LEU A 177 -2.61 0.91 -2.32
N SER A 178 -3.84 0.86 -1.81
CA SER A 178 -4.11 0.78 -0.37
C SER A 178 -3.83 -0.63 0.22
N PRO A 179 -4.51 -1.71 -0.23
CA PRO A 179 -4.33 -3.03 0.39
C PRO A 179 -3.02 -3.73 -0.01
N LEU A 180 -2.54 -3.56 -1.25
CA LEU A 180 -1.48 -4.41 -1.78
C LEU A 180 -0.13 -4.26 -1.07
N PRO A 181 0.41 -3.06 -0.83
CA PRO A 181 1.70 -2.92 -0.14
C PRO A 181 1.67 -3.51 1.27
N SER A 182 0.53 -3.37 1.97
CA SER A 182 0.32 -3.97 3.29
C SER A 182 0.27 -5.51 3.24
N ILE A 183 -0.35 -6.07 2.20
CA ILE A 183 -0.37 -7.53 1.98
C ILE A 183 1.02 -8.05 1.63
N LEU A 184 1.75 -7.39 0.74
CA LEU A 184 3.12 -7.78 0.37
C LEU A 184 4.07 -7.74 1.57
N MET A 185 3.90 -6.78 2.46
CA MET A 185 4.62 -6.74 3.74
C MET A 185 4.29 -7.95 4.63
N GLY A 186 3.07 -8.45 4.59
CA GLY A 186 2.64 -9.64 5.32
C GLY A 186 3.09 -10.96 4.68
N GLU A 187 3.06 -11.04 3.35
CA GLU A 187 3.29 -12.27 2.58
C GLU A 187 4.76 -12.48 2.22
N MET A 188 5.51 -11.44 1.83
CA MET A 188 6.86 -11.61 1.26
C MET A 188 7.99 -11.63 2.30
N LEU A 189 7.73 -11.21 3.55
CA LEU A 189 8.79 -11.08 4.56
C LEU A 189 8.98 -12.39 5.35
N PRO A 190 10.22 -12.92 5.43
CA PRO A 190 10.48 -14.15 6.16
C PRO A 190 10.22 -13.99 7.65
N LEU A 191 9.52 -14.96 8.26
CA LEU A 191 9.04 -14.93 9.66
C LEU A 191 10.14 -14.56 10.66
N ARG A 192 11.38 -15.00 10.42
CA ARG A 192 12.54 -14.78 11.30
C ARG A 192 12.91 -13.31 11.48
N VAL A 193 12.79 -12.49 10.44
CA VAL A 193 13.17 -11.07 10.44
C VAL A 193 11.96 -10.14 10.31
N LYS A 194 10.75 -10.70 10.26
CA LYS A 194 9.52 -9.99 9.93
C LYS A 194 9.27 -8.81 10.86
N GLY A 195 9.50 -8.96 12.16
CA GLY A 195 9.33 -7.87 13.13
C GLY A 195 10.21 -6.67 12.81
N LEU A 196 11.52 -6.89 12.66
CA LEU A 196 12.49 -5.84 12.37
C LEU A 196 12.27 -5.23 10.97
N ALA A 197 12.12 -6.07 9.93
CA ALA A 197 11.90 -5.61 8.56
C ALA A 197 10.62 -4.78 8.42
N THR A 198 9.52 -5.22 9.03
CA THR A 198 8.24 -4.48 9.06
C THR A 198 8.41 -3.13 9.74
N SER A 199 9.12 -3.07 10.87
CA SER A 199 9.36 -1.81 11.58
C SER A 199 10.15 -0.80 10.72
N MET A 200 11.15 -1.26 9.98
CA MET A 200 11.95 -0.43 9.07
C MET A 200 11.11 0.08 7.89
N LEU A 201 10.29 -0.79 7.29
CA LEU A 201 9.39 -0.44 6.18
C LEU A 201 8.34 0.59 6.60
N ILE A 202 7.72 0.41 7.77
CA ILE A 202 6.75 1.35 8.32
C ILE A 202 7.41 2.68 8.68
N CYS A 203 8.60 2.64 9.28
CA CYS A 203 9.38 3.86 9.55
C CYS A 203 9.68 4.63 8.26
N PHE A 204 10.13 3.94 7.21
CA PHE A 204 10.34 4.52 5.89
C PHE A 204 9.05 5.11 5.29
N TYR A 205 7.94 4.37 5.37
CA TYR A 205 6.64 4.81 4.89
C TYR A 205 6.20 6.13 5.54
N PHE A 206 6.28 6.22 6.88
CA PHE A 206 5.96 7.45 7.59
C PHE A 206 6.98 8.57 7.36
N ALA A 207 8.26 8.25 7.18
CA ALA A 207 9.28 9.24 6.84
C ALA A 207 8.98 9.88 5.46
N CYS A 208 8.68 9.06 4.44
CA CYS A 208 8.26 9.55 3.12
C CYS A 208 6.99 10.40 3.23
N GLY A 209 5.98 9.95 3.97
CA GLY A 209 4.75 10.72 4.17
C GLY A 209 4.99 12.06 4.86
N THR A 210 5.88 12.10 5.86
CA THR A 210 6.26 13.34 6.55
C THR A 210 7.00 14.31 5.63
N ILE A 211 7.91 13.80 4.81
CA ILE A 211 8.62 14.61 3.81
C ILE A 211 7.61 15.20 2.81
N ILE A 212 6.72 14.37 2.26
CA ILE A 212 5.71 14.83 1.30
C ILE A 212 4.79 15.89 1.93
N ALA A 213 4.31 15.68 3.16
CA ALA A 213 3.46 16.65 3.85
C ALA A 213 4.18 17.99 4.08
N LYS A 214 5.45 17.94 4.52
CA LYS A 214 6.25 19.14 4.79
C LYS A 214 6.54 19.91 3.50
N GLU A 215 7.01 19.23 2.47
CA GLU A 215 7.45 19.84 1.21
C GLU A 215 6.28 20.25 0.30
N TYR A 216 5.04 19.82 0.59
CA TYR A 216 3.89 20.13 -0.25
C TYR A 216 3.69 21.64 -0.48
N ASN A 217 3.80 22.46 0.57
CA ASN A 217 3.65 23.92 0.45
C ASN A 217 4.79 24.54 -0.37
N ASP A 218 6.01 24.06 -0.20
CA ASP A 218 7.18 24.50 -0.97
C ASP A 218 7.00 24.11 -2.46
N MET A 219 6.53 22.89 -2.72
CA MET A 219 6.19 22.41 -4.06
C MET A 219 5.08 23.24 -4.71
N LEU A 220 4.03 23.62 -3.96
CA LEU A 220 2.98 24.51 -4.47
C LEU A 220 3.53 25.88 -4.87
N SER A 221 4.44 26.44 -4.07
CA SER A 221 5.05 27.74 -4.38
C SER A 221 5.98 27.69 -5.60
N ALA A 222 6.68 26.57 -5.81
CA ALA A 222 7.64 26.41 -6.90
C ALA A 222 6.98 26.00 -8.23
N PHE A 223 6.05 25.04 -8.19
CA PHE A 223 5.45 24.43 -9.38
C PHE A 223 4.02 24.92 -9.68
N GLY A 224 3.35 25.54 -8.71
CA GLY A 224 1.92 25.85 -8.79
C GLY A 224 1.02 24.63 -8.57
N GLU A 225 -0.29 24.88 -8.43
CA GLU A 225 -1.31 23.83 -8.20
C GLU A 225 -1.29 22.79 -9.33
N ASP A 226 -1.19 23.22 -10.60
CA ASP A 226 -1.14 22.34 -11.76
C ASP A 226 0.09 21.44 -11.76
N GLY A 227 1.27 22.01 -11.47
CA GLY A 227 2.53 21.28 -11.49
C GLY A 227 2.64 20.21 -10.41
N VAL A 228 2.10 20.45 -9.21
CA VAL A 228 2.16 19.47 -8.10
C VAL A 228 1.36 18.20 -8.40
N TYR A 229 0.16 18.32 -8.99
CA TYR A 229 -0.63 17.14 -9.33
C TYR A 229 -0.03 16.36 -10.50
N TRP A 230 0.55 17.05 -11.49
CA TRP A 230 1.29 16.38 -12.57
C TRP A 230 2.56 15.70 -12.09
N PHE A 231 3.24 16.27 -11.10
CA PHE A 231 4.36 15.62 -10.44
C PHE A 231 3.95 14.27 -9.85
N PHE A 232 2.91 14.22 -9.01
CA PHE A 232 2.42 12.95 -8.47
C PHE A 232 1.90 12.00 -9.56
N ALA A 233 1.22 12.51 -10.59
CA ALA A 233 0.78 11.71 -11.72
C ALA A 233 1.96 11.05 -12.45
N SER A 234 3.08 11.76 -12.62
CA SER A 234 4.27 11.23 -13.28
C SER A 234 4.87 10.03 -12.52
N PHE A 235 4.93 10.11 -11.18
CA PHE A 235 5.36 8.99 -10.34
C PHE A 235 4.42 7.79 -10.47
N MET A 236 3.10 8.02 -10.59
CA MET A 236 2.12 6.96 -10.81
C MET A 236 2.26 6.30 -12.19
N VAL A 237 2.55 7.08 -13.24
CA VAL A 237 2.81 6.53 -14.58
C VAL A 237 4.11 5.73 -14.60
N VAL A 238 5.19 6.24 -13.99
CA VAL A 238 6.45 5.50 -13.87
C VAL A 238 6.23 4.23 -13.04
N GLY A 239 5.49 4.32 -11.94
CA GLY A 239 5.09 3.17 -11.13
C GLY A 239 4.30 2.13 -11.93
N PHE A 240 3.38 2.56 -12.80
CA PHE A 240 2.63 1.68 -13.69
C PHE A 240 3.57 0.91 -14.62
N LEU A 241 4.53 1.59 -15.24
CA LEU A 241 5.52 0.95 -16.13
C LEU A 241 6.40 -0.04 -15.37
N VAL A 242 6.88 0.33 -14.17
CA VAL A 242 7.70 -0.54 -13.32
C VAL A 242 6.92 -1.77 -12.89
N VAL A 243 5.67 -1.61 -12.42
CA VAL A 243 4.81 -2.73 -12.02
C VAL A 243 4.45 -3.60 -13.23
N ALA A 244 4.22 -2.99 -14.39
CA ALA A 244 3.93 -3.73 -15.61
C ALA A 244 5.12 -4.57 -16.06
N ALA A 245 6.35 -4.09 -15.91
CA ALA A 245 7.56 -4.80 -16.31
C ALA A 245 8.07 -5.81 -15.27
N PHE A 246 8.09 -5.43 -13.99
CA PHE A 246 8.82 -6.15 -12.95
C PHE A 246 7.96 -6.91 -11.94
N LEU A 247 6.67 -6.61 -11.81
CA LEU A 247 5.82 -7.29 -10.82
C LEU A 247 5.16 -8.53 -11.43
N PRO A 248 5.57 -9.76 -11.06
CA PRO A 248 4.85 -10.96 -11.45
C PRO A 248 3.49 -11.07 -10.74
N GLU A 249 2.58 -11.88 -11.29
CA GLU A 249 1.32 -12.21 -10.61
C GLU A 249 1.60 -13.13 -9.42
N THR A 250 1.21 -12.68 -8.22
CA THR A 250 1.39 -13.41 -6.95
C THR A 250 0.15 -14.19 -6.54
N LYS A 251 -1.01 -14.00 -7.19
CA LYS A 251 -2.24 -14.70 -6.84
C LYS A 251 -2.14 -16.21 -7.02
N GLY A 252 -2.35 -16.94 -5.92
CA GLY A 252 -2.47 -18.40 -5.92
C GLY A 252 -1.13 -19.13 -5.98
N LYS A 253 -0.02 -18.42 -5.77
CA LYS A 253 1.32 -18.99 -5.71
C LYS A 253 1.79 -19.21 -4.28
N THR A 254 2.56 -20.26 -4.03
CA THR A 254 3.18 -20.47 -2.70
C THR A 254 4.35 -19.52 -2.47
N LEU A 255 4.78 -19.38 -1.21
CA LEU A 255 5.93 -18.56 -0.88
C LEU A 255 7.19 -19.07 -1.60
N GLU A 256 7.36 -20.39 -1.71
CA GLU A 256 8.48 -21.00 -2.43
C GLU A 256 8.47 -20.65 -3.93
N GLU A 257 7.30 -20.71 -4.58
CA GLU A 257 7.17 -20.32 -5.99
C GLU A 257 7.50 -18.84 -6.22
N ILE A 258 7.13 -17.96 -5.29
CA ILE A 258 7.47 -16.54 -5.36
C ILE A 258 8.99 -16.35 -5.15
N GLU A 259 9.61 -17.07 -4.22
CA GLU A 259 11.06 -17.05 -4.00
C GLU A 259 11.85 -17.58 -5.21
N GLU A 260 11.36 -18.62 -5.89
CA GLU A 260 11.94 -19.12 -7.14
C GLU A 260 11.88 -18.10 -8.27
N MET A 261 10.77 -17.35 -8.40
CA MET A 261 10.63 -16.29 -9.39
C MET A 261 11.62 -15.13 -9.18
N PHE A 262 12.09 -14.92 -7.95
CA PHE A 262 13.15 -13.96 -7.64
C PHE A 262 14.56 -14.58 -7.61
N GLY A 263 14.70 -15.85 -8.04
CA GLY A 263 15.96 -16.52 -8.32
C GLY A 263 16.51 -17.41 -7.20
N ALA A 264 15.67 -17.99 -6.33
CA ALA A 264 16.11 -19.01 -5.37
C ALA A 264 16.14 -20.45 -5.95
N GLY A 265 15.53 -20.69 -7.10
CA GLY A 265 15.34 -22.02 -7.70
C GLY A 265 16.59 -22.73 -8.24
N SER A 266 17.80 -22.28 -7.90
CA SER A 266 19.05 -22.90 -8.36
C SER A 266 19.87 -23.60 -7.27
N ARG A 267 19.36 -23.74 -6.03
CA ARG A 267 20.13 -24.39 -4.95
C ARG A 267 19.41 -25.41 -4.06
N LEU A 268 18.10 -25.62 -4.21
CA LEU A 268 17.42 -26.66 -3.43
C LEU A 268 17.33 -28.00 -4.17
N VAL A 269 17.44 -28.00 -5.51
CA VAL A 269 17.57 -29.25 -6.29
C VAL A 269 18.91 -29.95 -6.04
N GLU A 270 19.99 -29.20 -5.74
CA GLU A 270 21.28 -29.77 -5.36
C GLU A 270 21.36 -30.22 -3.87
N ALA A 271 20.31 -30.01 -3.08
CA ALA A 271 20.25 -30.46 -1.69
C ALA A 271 19.45 -31.78 -1.52
N GLU A 272 18.80 -32.25 -2.59
CA GLU A 272 18.07 -33.53 -2.63
C GLU A 272 18.71 -34.57 -3.58
N GLU A 273 19.86 -34.27 -4.22
CA GLU A 273 20.73 -35.24 -4.91
C GLU A 273 21.99 -35.54 -4.10
#